data_AF-A0AAV2AS54-F1
#
_entry.id   AF-A0AAV2AS54-F1
#
_cell.length_a   1.000
_cell.length_b   1.000
_cell.length_c   1.000
_cell.angle_alpha   90.00
_cell.angle_beta   90.00
_cell.angle_gamma   90.00
#
_symmetry.space_group_name_H-M   'P 1'
#
loop_
_entity.id
_entity.type
_entity.pdbx_description
1 polymer ?
#
loop_
_entity_poly.entity_id
_entity_poly.type
_entity_poly.pdbx_seq_one_letter_code
_entity_poly.pdbx_strand_id
1 'polypeptide(L)'
;MFKRKTALPARPPIPSKDEIVDDLTQATPDDVVFKIDPKTKLNLSDVHGMISLPDLKDPAPRDQSDDLDPNQAYLKVASFVEKMNHLEKYLTELERNKNNLENLEESLLTDIAKVEEEFKKRSET
;
A
#
# COMPACT_ATOMS: atom_id res chain seq x y z
N MET A 1 -38.68 27.07 28.90
CA MET A 1 -39.01 27.08 27.45
C MET A 1 -37.69 27.02 26.67
N PHE A 2 -37.37 25.88 26.05
CA PHE A 2 -36.17 25.76 25.21
C PHE A 2 -36.41 26.46 23.86
N LYS A 3 -35.65 27.52 23.58
CA LYS A 3 -35.65 28.17 22.27
C LYS A 3 -35.06 27.17 21.25
N ARG A 4 -35.82 26.82 20.21
CA ARG A 4 -35.38 25.89 19.16
C ARG A 4 -34.09 26.41 18.52
N LYS A 5 -33.14 25.49 18.32
CA LYS A 5 -31.83 25.75 17.72
C LYS A 5 -32.01 26.48 16.38
N THR A 6 -31.10 27.42 16.14
CA THR A 6 -30.94 28.23 14.93
C THR A 6 -31.23 27.41 13.67
N ALA A 7 -32.15 27.90 12.85
CA ALA A 7 -32.43 27.32 11.54
C ALA A 7 -31.21 27.53 10.65
N LEU A 8 -30.32 26.53 10.62
CA LEU A 8 -29.31 26.44 9.59
C LEU A 8 -30.02 26.29 8.23
N PRO A 9 -29.49 26.89 7.15
CA PRO A 9 -30.04 26.69 5.83
C PRO A 9 -30.07 25.19 5.51
N ALA A 10 -31.09 24.77 4.75
CA ALA A 10 -31.17 23.40 4.27
C ALA A 10 -29.92 23.05 3.46
N ARG A 11 -29.49 21.79 3.53
CA ARG A 11 -28.43 21.30 2.66
C ARG A 11 -28.87 21.44 1.20
N PRO A 12 -27.94 21.79 0.29
CA PRO A 12 -28.22 21.73 -1.14
C PRO A 12 -28.72 20.33 -1.54
N PRO A 13 -29.59 20.24 -2.56
CA PRO A 13 -29.98 18.96 -3.12
C PRO A 13 -28.77 18.24 -3.73
N ILE A 14 -28.82 16.92 -3.74
CA ILE A 14 -27.84 16.09 -4.46
C ILE A 14 -28.04 16.35 -5.96
N PRO A 15 -26.98 16.57 -6.74
CA PRO A 15 -27.08 16.75 -8.18
C PRO A 15 -27.70 15.53 -8.86
N SER A 16 -28.36 15.75 -9.99
CA SER A 16 -28.94 14.71 -10.82
C SER A 16 -27.85 13.91 -11.55
N LYS A 17 -28.22 12.72 -12.05
CA LYS A 17 -27.30 11.89 -12.84
C LYS A 17 -26.83 12.61 -14.11
N ASP A 18 -27.72 13.36 -14.75
CA ASP A 18 -27.40 14.06 -15.99
C ASP A 18 -26.41 15.20 -15.74
N GLU A 19 -26.56 15.94 -14.63
CA GLU A 19 -25.61 16.98 -14.21
C GLU A 19 -24.22 16.38 -13.88
N ILE A 20 -24.19 15.23 -13.21
CA ILE A 20 -22.92 14.53 -12.90
C ILE A 20 -22.22 14.09 -14.19
N VAL A 21 -22.97 13.56 -15.17
CA VAL A 21 -22.39 13.12 -16.44
C VAL A 21 -21.87 14.31 -17.24
N ASP A 22 -22.62 15.41 -17.31
CA ASP A 22 -22.20 16.62 -18.01
C ASP A 22 -20.90 17.18 -17.42
N ASP A 23 -20.82 17.28 -16.09
CA ASP A 23 -19.62 17.72 -15.36
C ASP A 23 -18.40 16.83 -15.67
N LEU A 24 -18.57 15.51 -15.62
CA LEU A 24 -17.51 14.55 -15.96
C LEU A 24 -17.09 14.63 -17.44
N THR A 25 -17.99 14.98 -18.35
CA THR A 25 -17.67 15.12 -19.77
C THR A 25 -16.97 16.43 -20.12
N GLN A 26 -17.17 17.47 -19.31
CA GLN A 26 -16.55 18.79 -19.48
C GLN A 26 -15.28 18.96 -18.65
N ALA A 27 -14.98 18.02 -17.75
CA ALA A 27 -13.78 18.04 -16.92
C ALA A 27 -12.49 18.12 -17.75
N THR A 28 -11.61 19.04 -17.36
CA THR A 28 -10.29 19.22 -17.96
C THR A 28 -9.22 18.45 -17.17
N PRO A 29 -8.05 18.17 -17.76
CA PRO A 29 -6.95 17.52 -17.03
C PRO A 29 -6.50 18.27 -15.77
N ASP A 30 -6.67 19.59 -15.72
CA ASP A 30 -6.33 20.42 -14.56
C ASP A 30 -7.31 20.24 -13.39
N ASP A 31 -8.52 19.72 -13.65
CA ASP A 31 -9.52 19.39 -12.64
C ASP A 31 -9.23 18.04 -11.96
N VAL A 32 -8.31 17.24 -12.51
CA VAL A 32 -7.96 15.91 -12.01
C VAL A 32 -6.88 16.01 -10.94
N VAL A 33 -7.29 16.06 -9.67
CA VAL A 33 -6.37 16.17 -8.51
C VAL A 33 -5.62 14.86 -8.23
N PHE A 34 -6.16 13.71 -8.65
CA PHE A 34 -5.55 12.39 -8.44
C PHE A 34 -5.67 11.53 -9.70
N LYS A 35 -4.55 10.93 -10.10
CA LYS A 35 -4.49 9.99 -11.22
C LYS A 35 -3.92 8.66 -10.74
N ILE A 36 -4.63 7.58 -11.03
CA ILE A 36 -4.14 6.22 -10.78
C ILE A 36 -3.37 5.79 -12.04
N ASP A 37 -2.06 5.59 -11.91
CA ASP A 37 -1.23 5.08 -13.00
C ASP A 37 -1.38 3.55 -13.09
N PRO A 38 -1.82 2.98 -14.22
CA PRO A 38 -1.97 1.53 -14.37
C PRO A 38 -0.65 0.75 -14.35
N LYS A 39 0.51 1.42 -14.39
CA LYS A 39 1.83 0.76 -14.25
C LYS A 39 2.15 0.37 -12.80
N THR A 40 1.45 0.94 -11.83
CA THR A 40 1.52 0.49 -10.45
C THR A 40 0.65 -0.75 -10.31
N LYS A 41 1.27 -1.91 -10.03
CA LYS A 41 0.58 -3.14 -9.63
C LYS A 41 -0.08 -2.90 -8.26
N LEU A 42 -1.18 -2.17 -8.23
CA LEU A 42 -2.06 -2.11 -7.07
C LEU A 42 -2.78 -3.44 -7.00
N ASN A 43 -2.51 -4.22 -5.96
CA ASN A 43 -3.38 -5.34 -5.64
C ASN A 43 -4.70 -4.77 -5.13
N LEU A 44 -5.83 -5.44 -5.37
CA LEU A 44 -7.14 -5.05 -4.82
C LEU A 44 -7.14 -4.95 -3.28
N SER A 45 -6.16 -5.56 -2.61
CA SER A 45 -5.89 -5.41 -1.17
C SER A 45 -5.33 -4.04 -0.77
N ASP A 46 -4.75 -3.29 -1.72
CA ASP A 46 -4.03 -2.05 -1.47
C ASP A 46 -4.96 -0.82 -1.56
N VAL A 47 -6.19 -1.02 -2.05
CA VAL A 47 -7.25 0.01 -2.11
C VAL A 47 -8.25 -0.23 -0.98
N HIS A 48 -8.04 0.45 0.15
CA HIS A 48 -9.00 0.43 1.25
C HIS A 48 -10.33 1.07 0.80
N GLY A 49 -11.31 0.24 0.41
CA GLY A 49 -12.66 0.70 0.04
C GLY A 49 -13.32 -0.05 -1.13
N MET A 50 -12.57 -0.77 -1.97
CA MET A 50 -13.17 -1.63 -3.00
C MET A 50 -13.35 -3.06 -2.49
N ILE A 51 -14.45 -3.29 -1.77
CA ILE A 51 -14.93 -4.63 -1.49
C ILE A 51 -15.43 -5.20 -2.82
N SER A 52 -14.61 -6.05 -3.46
CA SER A 52 -15.10 -7.05 -4.40
C SER A 52 -16.07 -7.94 -3.65
N LEU A 53 -17.37 -7.79 -3.93
CA LEU A 53 -18.44 -8.64 -3.45
C LEU A 53 -18.12 -10.13 -3.76
N PRO A 54 -18.12 -11.01 -2.75
CA PRO A 54 -18.69 -12.33 -2.90
C PRO A 54 -20.12 -12.26 -2.36
N ASP A 55 -21.08 -12.43 -3.28
CA ASP A 55 -22.50 -12.71 -3.08
C ASP A 55 -22.88 -13.20 -1.66
N LEU A 56 -23.27 -12.27 -0.78
CA LEU A 56 -23.90 -12.55 0.51
C LEU A 56 -24.78 -11.35 0.87
N LYS A 57 -26.10 -11.56 0.81
CA LYS A 57 -27.18 -10.74 1.39
C LYS A 57 -26.68 -9.59 2.27
N ASP A 58 -26.73 -8.41 1.69
CA ASP A 58 -26.35 -7.13 2.26
C ASP A 58 -27.32 -6.73 3.40
N PRO A 59 -26.93 -6.62 4.68
CA PRO A 59 -27.37 -5.52 5.49
C PRO A 59 -26.37 -4.38 5.25
N ALA A 60 -26.86 -3.36 4.56
CA ALA A 60 -26.20 -2.09 4.24
C ALA A 60 -25.06 -1.68 5.19
N PRO A 61 -24.01 -0.98 4.70
CA PRO A 61 -22.98 -0.44 5.56
C PRO A 61 -23.66 0.59 6.47
N ARG A 62 -23.86 0.20 7.74
CA ARG A 62 -24.10 1.18 8.78
C ARG A 62 -22.84 2.03 8.82
N ASP A 63 -23.02 3.33 8.63
CA ASP A 63 -22.14 4.36 9.18
C ASP A 63 -21.86 3.98 10.64
N GLN A 64 -20.78 3.22 10.88
CA GLN A 64 -20.21 3.04 12.20
C GLN A 64 -19.34 4.26 12.47
N SER A 65 -20.00 5.40 12.62
CA SER A 65 -19.55 6.41 13.57
C SER A 65 -19.90 5.91 14.97
N ASP A 66 -19.39 4.74 15.34
CA ASP A 66 -19.40 4.28 16.71
C ASP A 66 -18.10 4.81 17.33
N ASP A 67 -18.24 5.57 18.42
CA ASP A 67 -17.14 6.01 19.27
C ASP A 67 -16.19 4.84 19.54
N LEU A 68 -15.11 4.75 18.75
CA LEU A 68 -14.05 3.77 18.99
C LEU A 68 -13.42 4.14 20.32
N ASP A 69 -13.60 3.26 21.31
CA ASP A 69 -12.96 3.36 22.62
C ASP A 69 -11.47 3.72 22.42
N PRO A 70 -10.99 4.86 22.97
CA PRO A 70 -9.60 5.32 22.79
C PRO A 70 -8.56 4.24 23.08
N ASN A 71 -8.89 3.30 23.97
CA ASN A 71 -8.04 2.17 24.29
C ASN A 71 -7.85 1.20 23.08
N GLN A 72 -8.86 1.01 22.24
CA GLN A 72 -8.74 0.20 21.02
C GLN A 72 -7.86 0.87 19.97
N ALA A 73 -7.97 2.19 19.82
CA ALA A 73 -7.09 2.95 18.93
C ALA A 73 -5.62 2.84 19.37
N TYR A 74 -5.37 2.97 20.68
CA TYR A 74 -4.04 2.79 21.26
C TYR A 74 -3.47 1.39 21.00
N LEU A 75 -4.26 0.32 21.22
CA LEU A 75 -3.82 -1.05 20.97
C LEU A 75 -3.50 -1.31 19.49
N LYS A 76 -4.27 -0.72 18.56
CA LYS A 76 -4.00 -0.81 17.11
C LYS A 76 -2.67 -0.13 16.77
N VAL A 77 -2.42 1.07 17.29
CA VAL A 77 -1.15 1.79 17.08
C VAL A 77 0.01 1.01 17.69
N ALA A 78 -0.13 0.47 18.90
CA ALA A 78 0.90 -0.33 19.53
C ALA A 78 1.26 -1.58 18.71
N SER A 79 0.24 -2.32 18.23
CA SER A 79 0.46 -3.49 17.36
C SER A 79 1.08 -3.10 16.02
N PHE A 80 0.72 -1.94 15.46
CA PHE A 80 1.35 -1.43 14.24
C PHE A 80 2.83 -1.13 14.46
N VAL A 81 3.19 -0.43 15.53
CA VAL A 81 4.59 -0.12 15.86
C VAL A 81 5.40 -1.40 16.07
N GLU A 82 4.86 -2.40 16.78
CA GLU A 82 5.53 -3.69 16.96
C GLU A 82 5.80 -4.38 15.62
N LYS A 83 4.82 -4.43 14.72
CA LYS A 83 5.00 -4.99 13.38
C LYS A 83 6.03 -4.23 12.54
N MET A 84 6.07 -2.90 12.64
CA MET A 84 7.08 -2.09 11.96
C MET A 84 8.48 -2.39 12.47
N ASN A 85 8.67 -2.49 13.79
CA ASN A 85 9.95 -2.86 14.39
C ASN A 85 10.41 -4.25 13.94
N HIS A 86 9.48 -5.21 13.85
CA HIS A 86 9.80 -6.54 13.31
C HIS A 86 10.22 -6.47 11.84
N LEU A 87 9.52 -5.69 11.03
CA LEU A 87 9.84 -5.53 9.62
C LEU A 87 11.23 -4.90 9.42
N GLU A 88 11.57 -3.87 10.19
CA GLU A 88 12.89 -3.24 10.16
C GLU A 88 14.01 -4.22 10.53
N LYS A 89 13.77 -5.06 11.53
CA LYS A 89 14.72 -6.12 11.91
C LYS A 89 14.93 -7.11 10.75
N TYR A 90 13.85 -7.59 10.14
CA TYR A 90 13.95 -8.52 9.00
C TYR A 90 14.66 -7.89 7.80
N LEU A 91 14.41 -6.61 7.53
CA LEU A 91 15.07 -5.89 6.44
C LEU A 91 16.57 -5.80 6.68
N THR A 92 16.99 -5.51 7.91
CA THR A 92 18.40 -5.47 8.31
C THR A 92 19.07 -6.84 8.17
N GLU A 93 18.40 -7.92 8.60
CA GLU A 93 18.90 -9.29 8.43
C GLU A 93 19.02 -9.68 6.95
N LEU A 94 18.04 -9.30 6.14
CA LEU A 94 18.03 -9.58 4.70
C LEU A 94 19.17 -8.85 3.97
N GLU A 95 19.40 -7.58 4.31
CA GLU A 95 20.49 -6.78 3.75
C GLU A 95 21.86 -7.36 4.12
N ARG A 96 22.04 -7.78 5.38
CA ARG A 96 23.24 -8.50 5.81
C ARG A 96 23.44 -9.79 5.03
N ASN A 97 22.39 -10.58 4.83
CA ASN A 97 22.48 -11.85 4.09
C ASN A 97 22.80 -11.61 2.61
N LYS A 98 22.22 -10.57 2.01
CA LYS A 98 22.55 -10.15 0.64
C LYS A 98 24.04 -9.83 0.51
N ASN A 99 24.58 -9.00 1.40
CA ASN A 99 26.00 -8.64 1.37
C ASN A 99 26.91 -9.87 1.56
N ASN A 100 26.52 -10.81 2.42
CA ASN A 100 27.26 -12.06 2.59
C ASN A 100 27.26 -12.93 1.31
N LEU A 101 26.14 -12.97 0.59
CA LEU A 101 26.03 -13.71 -0.67
C LEU A 101 26.86 -13.06 -1.78
N GLU A 102 26.86 -11.73 -1.88
CA GLU A 102 27.69 -10.99 -2.84
C GLU A 102 29.18 -11.25 -2.59
N ASN A 103 29.62 -11.19 -1.33
CA ASN A 103 31.01 -11.52 -0.97
C ASN A 103 31.37 -12.97 -1.30
N LEU A 104 30.44 -13.91 -1.08
CA LEU A 104 30.65 -15.32 -1.41
C LEU A 104 30.75 -15.53 -2.93
N GLU A 105 29.89 -14.86 -3.70
CA GLU A 105 29.93 -14.89 -5.16
C GLU A 105 31.28 -14.38 -5.70
N GLU A 106 31.76 -13.24 -5.19
CA GLU A 106 33.08 -12.69 -5.57
C GLU A 106 34.23 -13.65 -5.24
N SER A 107 34.19 -14.28 -4.06
CA SER A 107 35.17 -15.29 -3.66
C SER A 107 35.16 -16.49 -4.61
N LEU A 108 33.97 -17.00 -4.96
CA LEU A 108 33.84 -18.14 -5.85
C LEU A 108 34.31 -17.83 -7.27
N LEU A 109 33.99 -16.64 -7.80
CA LEU A 109 34.48 -16.18 -9.09
C LEU A 109 36.01 -16.09 -9.12
N THR A 110 36.60 -15.60 -8.02
CA THR A 110 38.06 -15.54 -7.87
C THR A 110 38.68 -16.92 -7.86
N ASP A 111 38.08 -17.88 -7.15
CA ASP A 111 38.59 -19.25 -7.07
C ASP A 111 38.43 -20.00 -8.41
N ILE A 112 37.33 -19.79 -9.14
CA ILE A 112 37.15 -20.32 -10.50
C ILE A 112 38.25 -19.80 -11.42
N ALA A 113 38.52 -18.48 -11.41
CA ALA A 113 39.56 -17.90 -12.25
C ALA A 113 40.95 -18.48 -11.96
N LYS A 114 41.29 -18.71 -10.68
CA LYS A 114 42.55 -19.37 -10.30
C LYS A 114 42.63 -20.80 -10.82
N VAL A 115 41.55 -21.56 -10.69
CA VAL A 115 41.48 -22.94 -11.17
C VAL A 115 41.65 -22.98 -12.70
N GLU A 116 40.96 -22.11 -13.43
CA GLU A 116 41.09 -21.99 -14.89
C GLU A 116 42.53 -21.64 -15.30
N GLU A 117 43.18 -20.72 -14.59
CA GLU A 117 44.58 -20.35 -14.83
C GLU A 117 45.53 -21.53 -14.58
N GLU A 118 45.32 -22.30 -13.51
CA GLU A 118 46.10 -23.51 -13.24
C GLU A 118 45.91 -24.58 -14.33
N PHE A 119 44.68 -24.80 -14.78
CA PHE A 119 44.40 -25.74 -15.87
C PHE A 119 45.10 -25.33 -17.16
N LYS A 120 45.08 -24.04 -17.49
CA LYS A 120 45.77 -23.51 -18.67
C LYS A 120 47.28 -23.73 -18.58
N LYS A 121 47.90 -23.39 -17.44
CA LYS A 121 49.34 -23.62 -17.21
C LYS A 121 49.74 -25.08 -17.36
N ARG A 122 48.92 -26.01 -16.84
CA ARG A 122 49.15 -27.46 -16.96
C ARG A 122 48.95 -28.01 -18.37
N SER A 123 48.14 -27.36 -19.20
CA SER A 123 47.92 -27.78 -20.59
C SER A 123 49.01 -27.31 -21.57
N GLU A 124 49.82 -26.33 -21.15
CA GLU A 124 50.93 -25.76 -21.92
C GLU A 124 52.29 -26.42 -21.58
N THR A 125 52.30 -27.41 -20.67
CA THR A 125 53.49 -28.23 -20.31
C THR A 125 53.34 -29.66 -20.80
#